data_AF-A0A532UTQ1-F1
#
_entry.id   AF-A0A532UTQ1-F1
#
_cell.length_a   1.000
_cell.length_b   1.000
_cell.length_c   1.000
_cell.angle_alpha   90.00
_cell.angle_beta   90.00
_cell.angle_gamma   90.00
#
_symmetry.space_group_name_H-M   'P 1'
#
loop_
_entity.id
_entity.type
_entity.pdbx_description
1 polymer ?
#
loop_
_entity_poly.entity_id
_entity_poly.type
_entity_poly.pdbx_seq_one_letter_code
_entity_poly.pdbx_strand_id
1 'polypeptide(L)'
;MSKRRAFTLIELLVVIAVIAILMAILMPALRAAKELARGSNCLANQRSLVLAYTMYADDNDSRIVRGHVDRNNLDSPMWALPPIDVTGAYISGTPLLEDRVRGIKRGAMYPYINDHEMYHCPGDNRYQTGAPEHQRMYRSYVIPDVLSAARKGFHSWTEARYKYFPKRLEEITHASMKYVFVESEFQNPNFNYDHGGWSFAPWVDNRWVDALGTFHSKSATFGFADGHAERHKWVHSETWKIFVGDLPISTLQPAAGMNEDWRWCWERFPYLHKTERPR
;
A
#
# COMPACT_ATOMS: atom_id res chain seq x y z
N MET A 1 30.18 21.52 -60.32
CA MET A 1 29.02 20.72 -59.88
C MET A 1 29.46 19.82 -58.73
N SER A 2 28.98 20.06 -57.51
CA SER A 2 29.24 19.20 -56.36
C SER A 2 28.42 17.91 -56.49
N LYS A 3 29.09 16.76 -56.65
CA LYS A 3 28.43 15.45 -56.59
C LYS A 3 27.91 15.24 -55.16
N ARG A 4 26.60 15.37 -54.96
CA ARG A 4 25.98 14.96 -53.69
C ARG A 4 26.19 13.46 -53.53
N ARG A 5 26.87 13.05 -52.45
CA ARG A 5 27.01 11.65 -52.06
C ARG A 5 25.65 11.16 -51.56
N ALA A 6 25.09 10.16 -52.24
CA ALA A 6 23.88 9.47 -51.78
C ALA A 6 24.30 8.33 -50.83
N PHE A 7 23.53 8.14 -49.76
CA PHE A 7 23.72 7.02 -48.83
C PHE A 7 23.48 5.69 -49.55
N THR A 8 24.35 4.72 -49.33
CA THR A 8 24.17 3.35 -49.80
C THR A 8 23.25 2.57 -48.86
N LEU A 9 22.58 1.55 -49.40
CA LEU A 9 21.74 0.64 -48.61
C LEU A 9 22.54 -0.03 -47.46
N ILE A 10 23.81 -0.35 -47.72
CA ILE A 10 24.71 -0.98 -46.73
C ILE A 10 25.00 -0.01 -45.58
N GLU A 11 25.31 1.26 -45.87
CA GLU A 11 25.56 2.26 -44.83
C GLU A 11 24.32 2.47 -43.94
N LEU A 12 23.12 2.47 -44.53
CA LEU A 12 21.88 2.54 -43.76
C LEU A 12 21.68 1.29 -42.88
N LEU A 13 21.90 0.10 -43.42
CA LEU A 13 21.78 -1.19 -42.72
C LEU A 13 22.73 -1.29 -41.51
N VAL A 14 23.99 -0.85 -41.67
CA VAL A 14 24.96 -0.86 -40.56
C VAL A 14 24.51 0.08 -39.44
N VAL A 15 24.00 1.26 -39.76
CA VAL A 15 23.53 2.23 -38.76
C VAL A 15 22.35 1.68 -37.96
N ILE A 16 21.35 1.10 -38.63
CA ILE A 16 20.20 0.50 -37.92
C ILE A 16 20.63 -0.71 -37.08
N ALA A 17 21.62 -1.49 -37.54
CA ALA A 17 22.16 -2.62 -36.78
C ALA A 17 22.86 -2.14 -35.49
N VAL A 18 23.67 -1.08 -35.58
CA VAL A 18 24.31 -0.48 -34.40
C VAL A 18 23.27 0.09 -33.44
N ILE A 19 22.26 0.82 -33.93
CA ILE A 19 21.17 1.34 -33.09
C ILE A 19 20.40 0.20 -32.41
N ALA A 20 20.11 -0.89 -33.12
CA ALA A 20 19.43 -2.05 -32.57
C ALA A 20 20.24 -2.71 -31.45
N ILE A 21 21.56 -2.88 -31.61
CA ILE A 21 22.45 -3.41 -30.58
C ILE A 21 22.48 -2.50 -29.35
N LEU A 22 22.61 -1.18 -29.55
CA LEU A 22 22.59 -0.21 -28.45
C LEU A 22 21.26 -0.22 -27.71
N MET A 23 20.14 -0.27 -28.43
CA MET A 23 18.81 -0.36 -27.83
C MET A 23 18.59 -1.67 -27.06
N ALA A 24 19.12 -2.80 -27.55
CA ALA A 24 19.01 -4.10 -26.89
C ALA A 24 19.68 -4.09 -25.50
N ILE A 25 20.77 -3.35 -25.33
CA ILE A 25 21.47 -3.21 -24.04
C ILE A 25 20.81 -2.13 -23.17
N LEU A 26 20.34 -1.05 -23.78
CA LEU A 26 19.76 0.09 -23.05
C LEU A 26 18.39 -0.22 -22.45
N MET A 27 17.54 -0.99 -23.15
CA MET A 27 16.19 -1.29 -22.69
C MET A 27 16.12 -2.02 -21.33
N PRO A 28 16.89 -3.11 -21.09
CA PRO A 28 16.92 -3.76 -19.78
C PRO A 28 17.41 -2.84 -18.66
N ALA A 29 18.47 -2.07 -18.92
CA ALA A 29 19.03 -1.12 -17.95
C ALA A 29 18.02 -0.01 -17.60
N LEU A 30 17.34 0.56 -18.59
CA LEU A 30 16.32 1.59 -18.38
C LEU A 30 15.11 1.06 -17.59
N ARG A 31 14.69 -0.19 -17.85
CA ARG A 31 13.62 -0.82 -17.08
C ARG A 31 14.01 -0.97 -15.61
N ALA A 32 15.22 -1.47 -15.32
CA ALA A 32 15.73 -1.57 -13.96
C ALA A 32 15.83 -0.20 -13.26
N ALA A 33 16.35 0.81 -13.97
CA ALA A 33 16.45 2.18 -13.44
C ALA A 33 15.08 2.79 -13.10
N LYS A 34 14.09 2.63 -14.00
CA LYS A 34 12.71 3.07 -13.74
C LYS A 34 12.11 2.37 -12.52
N GLU A 35 12.37 1.09 -12.35
CA GLU A 35 11.84 0.33 -11.21
C GLU A 35 12.46 0.77 -9.88
N LEU A 36 13.77 1.04 -9.86
CA LEU A 36 14.42 1.63 -8.69
C LEU A 36 13.84 3.01 -8.36
N ALA A 37 13.63 3.86 -9.36
CA ALA A 37 13.04 5.18 -9.18
C ALA A 37 11.62 5.12 -8.60
N ARG A 38 10.78 4.20 -9.11
CA ARG A 38 9.44 3.96 -8.57
C ARG A 38 9.47 3.54 -7.11
N GLY A 39 10.38 2.63 -6.75
CA GLY A 39 10.56 2.22 -5.35
C GLY A 39 11.02 3.36 -4.45
N SER A 40 11.93 4.23 -4.92
CA SER A 40 12.35 5.42 -4.18
C SER A 40 11.21 6.41 -3.96
N ASN A 41 10.39 6.66 -4.99
CA ASN A 41 9.21 7.51 -4.87
C ASN A 41 8.17 6.91 -3.92
N CYS A 42 7.97 5.59 -3.98
CA CYS A 42 7.06 4.89 -3.07
C CYS A 42 7.49 5.03 -1.60
N LEU A 43 8.79 4.93 -1.30
CA LEU A 43 9.33 5.21 0.04
C LEU A 43 9.14 6.68 0.46
N ALA A 44 9.26 7.62 -0.47
CA ALA A 44 8.98 9.04 -0.19
C ALA A 44 7.50 9.30 0.11
N ASN A 45 6.60 8.65 -0.65
CA ASN A 45 5.16 8.69 -0.39
C ASN A 45 4.83 8.15 1.01
N GLN A 46 5.39 7.00 1.38
CA GLN A 46 5.21 6.42 2.73
C GLN A 46 5.66 7.37 3.84
N ARG A 47 6.83 8.00 3.72
CA ARG A 47 7.29 9.00 4.70
C ARG A 47 6.35 10.20 4.79
N SER A 48 5.82 10.65 3.66
CA SER A 48 4.87 11.77 3.61
C SER A 48 3.53 11.40 4.26
N LEU A 49 3.04 10.18 4.05
CA LEU A 49 1.85 9.65 4.71
C LEU A 49 2.05 9.53 6.23
N VAL A 50 3.19 8.99 6.67
CA VAL A 50 3.51 8.92 8.11
C VAL A 50 3.62 10.32 8.72
N LEU A 51 4.26 11.26 8.04
CA LEU A 51 4.34 12.65 8.52
C LEU A 51 2.95 13.25 8.71
N ALA A 52 2.08 13.12 7.71
CA ALA A 52 0.69 13.57 7.79
C ALA A 52 -0.10 12.87 8.91
N TYR A 53 0.19 11.59 9.17
CA TYR A 53 -0.43 10.82 10.24
C TYR A 53 -0.02 11.36 11.62
N THR A 54 1.25 11.72 11.78
CA THR A 54 1.76 12.36 13.01
C THR A 54 1.20 13.77 13.19
N MET A 55 1.16 14.58 12.13
CA MET A 55 0.56 15.93 12.18
C MET A 55 -0.92 15.87 12.54
N TYR A 56 -1.68 14.94 11.95
CA TYR A 56 -3.07 14.72 12.33
C TYR A 56 -3.19 14.39 13.82
N ALA A 57 -2.33 13.50 14.34
CA ALA A 57 -2.40 13.12 15.75
C ALA A 57 -2.11 14.31 16.68
N ASP A 58 -1.11 15.14 16.35
CA ASP A 58 -0.75 16.35 17.09
C ASP A 58 -1.94 17.32 17.21
N ASP A 59 -2.64 17.55 16.10
CA ASP A 59 -3.83 18.42 16.05
C ASP A 59 -5.09 17.79 16.69
N ASN A 60 -5.06 16.51 17.07
CA ASN A 60 -6.24 15.76 17.55
C ASN A 60 -6.01 15.07 18.91
N ASP A 61 -5.37 15.76 19.87
CA ASP A 61 -5.10 15.25 21.23
C ASP A 61 -4.31 13.92 21.24
N SER A 62 -3.28 13.80 20.41
CA SER A 62 -2.51 12.58 20.14
C SER A 62 -3.32 11.42 19.55
N ARG A 63 -4.60 11.60 19.17
CA ARG A 63 -5.44 10.50 18.66
C ARG A 63 -5.05 10.14 17.24
N ILE A 64 -4.86 8.85 16.99
CA ILE A 64 -4.61 8.37 15.63
C ILE A 64 -5.87 8.47 14.77
N VAL A 65 -5.68 8.71 13.47
CA VAL A 65 -6.78 8.75 12.51
C VAL A 65 -7.41 7.38 12.32
N ARG A 66 -8.71 7.35 12.01
CA ARG A 66 -9.39 6.09 11.69
C ARG A 66 -9.00 5.60 10.30
N GLY A 67 -8.30 4.47 10.24
CA GLY A 67 -7.94 3.79 8.99
C GLY A 67 -9.10 3.08 8.27
N HIS A 68 -10.19 2.78 8.99
CA HIS A 68 -11.39 2.20 8.41
C HIS A 68 -12.06 3.17 7.44
N VAL A 69 -12.54 2.66 6.32
CA VAL A 69 -13.33 3.42 5.35
C VAL A 69 -14.77 2.90 5.39
N ASP A 70 -15.64 3.62 6.11
CA ASP A 70 -17.05 3.29 6.31
C ASP A 70 -17.93 3.98 5.27
N ARG A 71 -18.61 3.20 4.43
CA ARG A 71 -19.58 3.72 3.46
C ARG A 71 -20.89 4.20 4.07
N ASN A 72 -21.20 3.78 5.30
CA ASN A 72 -22.47 4.11 5.95
C ASN A 72 -22.38 5.39 6.80
N ASN A 73 -21.17 5.88 7.07
CA ASN A 73 -20.94 7.09 7.86
C ASN A 73 -19.79 7.92 7.26
N LEU A 74 -20.12 8.65 6.20
CA LEU A 74 -19.16 9.49 5.45
C LEU A 74 -18.72 10.75 6.22
N ASP A 75 -19.34 11.05 7.36
CA ASP A 75 -18.99 12.19 8.22
C ASP A 75 -17.99 11.79 9.32
N SER A 76 -17.69 10.49 9.46
CA SER A 76 -16.63 10.02 10.36
C SER A 76 -15.27 10.54 9.90
N PRO A 77 -14.39 11.02 10.81
CA PRO A 77 -13.05 11.50 10.47
C PRO A 77 -12.10 10.33 10.16
N MET A 78 -12.28 9.75 8.97
CA MET A 78 -11.50 8.65 8.43
C MET A 78 -10.38 9.21 7.58
N TRP A 79 -9.26 8.50 7.50
CA TRP A 79 -8.09 8.97 6.77
C TRP A 79 -8.34 9.18 5.26
N ALA A 80 -9.30 8.44 4.70
CA ALA A 80 -9.88 8.61 3.37
C ALA A 80 -11.33 8.11 3.37
N LEU A 81 -12.13 8.57 2.41
CA LEU A 81 -13.48 8.09 2.18
C LEU A 81 -13.52 7.05 1.05
N PRO A 82 -14.62 6.27 0.95
CA PRO A 82 -14.84 5.45 -0.23
C PRO A 82 -15.12 6.34 -1.45
N PRO A 83 -15.19 5.76 -2.67
CA PRO A 83 -15.52 6.52 -3.87
C PRO A 83 -16.86 7.22 -3.71
N ILE A 84 -16.89 8.52 -4.02
CA ILE A 84 -18.06 9.37 -3.82
C ILE A 84 -18.31 10.24 -5.04
N ASP A 85 -19.57 10.55 -5.30
CA ASP A 85 -19.99 11.44 -6.38
C ASP A 85 -19.78 12.93 -6.05
N VAL A 86 -20.16 13.81 -6.97
CA VAL A 86 -20.04 15.27 -6.81
C VAL A 86 -20.91 15.84 -5.69
N THR A 87 -21.94 15.12 -5.26
CA THR A 87 -22.81 15.50 -4.14
C THR A 87 -22.27 15.01 -2.80
N GLY A 88 -21.23 14.17 -2.81
CA GLY A 88 -20.63 13.56 -1.64
C GLY A 88 -21.26 12.22 -1.23
N ALA A 89 -22.10 11.63 -2.07
CA ALA A 89 -22.73 10.33 -1.83
C ALA A 89 -21.82 9.17 -2.29
N TYR A 90 -21.85 8.05 -1.57
CA TYR A 90 -21.06 6.85 -1.91
C TYR A 90 -21.51 6.21 -3.24
N ILE A 91 -20.53 5.77 -4.05
CA ILE A 91 -20.75 5.06 -5.31
C ILE A 91 -20.38 3.57 -5.18
N SER A 92 -21.37 2.70 -5.37
CA SER A 92 -21.16 1.26 -5.54
C SER A 92 -20.83 0.88 -6.98
N GLY A 93 -20.26 -0.32 -7.19
CA GLY A 93 -19.98 -0.84 -8.53
C GLY A 93 -18.66 -0.33 -9.08
N THR A 94 -18.67 0.29 -10.26
CA THR A 94 -17.48 0.71 -11.02
C THR A 94 -17.31 2.25 -11.03
N PRO A 95 -16.93 2.88 -9.91
CA PRO A 95 -16.75 4.33 -9.84
C PRO A 95 -15.59 4.79 -10.72
N LEU A 96 -15.67 6.03 -11.19
CA LEU A 96 -14.59 6.63 -11.98
C LEU A 96 -13.37 6.87 -11.10
N LEU A 97 -12.20 7.01 -11.73
CA LEU A 97 -10.98 7.42 -11.03
C LEU A 97 -11.19 8.72 -10.25
N GLU A 98 -11.89 9.70 -10.84
CA GLU A 98 -12.18 10.97 -10.21
C GLU A 98 -13.02 10.84 -8.93
N ASP A 99 -13.95 9.87 -8.88
CA ASP A 99 -14.79 9.62 -7.69
C ASP A 99 -13.97 9.03 -6.55
N ARG A 100 -13.00 8.17 -6.89
CA ARG A 100 -12.04 7.58 -5.94
C ARG A 100 -11.13 8.66 -5.37
N VAL A 101 -10.61 9.52 -6.24
CA VAL A 101 -9.81 10.68 -5.85
C VAL A 101 -10.62 11.65 -4.99
N ARG A 102 -11.90 11.88 -5.29
CA ARG A 102 -12.79 12.72 -4.47
C ARG A 102 -12.94 12.16 -3.05
N GLY A 103 -13.06 10.84 -2.90
CA GLY A 103 -13.05 10.17 -1.60
C GLY A 103 -11.76 10.40 -0.81
N ILE A 104 -10.61 10.31 -1.48
CA ILE A 104 -9.31 10.61 -0.84
C ILE A 104 -9.24 12.07 -0.39
N LYS A 105 -9.65 13.01 -1.25
CA LYS A 105 -9.61 14.45 -0.95
C LYS A 105 -10.51 14.87 0.21
N ARG A 106 -11.57 14.10 0.50
CA ARG A 106 -12.42 14.30 1.69
C ARG A 106 -11.90 13.62 2.96
N GLY A 107 -10.81 12.85 2.87
CA GLY A 107 -10.19 12.19 4.01
C GLY A 107 -9.62 13.18 5.02
N ALA A 108 -9.66 12.81 6.30
CA ALA A 108 -9.19 13.64 7.40
C ALA A 108 -7.66 13.88 7.38
N MET A 109 -6.90 13.03 6.69
CA MET A 109 -5.46 13.22 6.49
C MET A 109 -5.13 14.12 5.29
N TYR A 110 -6.06 14.30 4.34
CA TYR A 110 -5.77 15.01 3.09
C TYR A 110 -5.29 16.46 3.30
N PRO A 111 -5.79 17.25 4.26
CA PRO A 111 -5.29 18.61 4.50
C PRO A 111 -3.79 18.70 4.81
N TYR A 112 -3.19 17.64 5.38
CA TYR A 112 -1.77 17.59 5.74
C TYR A 112 -0.88 17.10 4.59
N ILE A 113 -1.48 16.47 3.58
CA ILE A 113 -0.77 15.90 2.41
C ILE A 113 -0.92 16.83 1.21
N ASN A 114 -2.15 17.31 0.97
CA ASN A 114 -2.59 18.15 -0.13
C ASN A 114 -2.22 17.63 -1.53
N ASP A 115 -1.94 16.33 -1.64
CA ASP A 115 -1.61 15.65 -2.88
C ASP A 115 -2.16 14.23 -2.86
N HIS A 116 -3.11 13.95 -3.75
CA HIS A 116 -3.73 12.64 -3.86
C HIS A 116 -2.79 11.59 -4.47
N GLU A 117 -1.78 11.99 -5.23
CA GLU A 117 -0.86 11.04 -5.86
C GLU A 117 -0.02 10.30 -4.82
N MET A 118 0.20 10.91 -3.64
CA MET A 118 0.91 10.29 -2.52
C MET A 118 0.18 9.06 -1.92
N TYR A 119 -1.11 8.90 -2.21
CA TYR A 119 -1.89 7.73 -1.82
C TYR A 119 -1.70 6.53 -2.76
N HIS A 120 -1.09 6.74 -3.93
CA HIS A 120 -0.88 5.73 -4.95
C HIS A 120 0.61 5.39 -5.09
N CYS A 121 0.91 4.12 -5.24
CA CYS A 121 2.26 3.66 -5.52
C CYS A 121 2.57 3.85 -7.01
N PRO A 122 3.67 4.52 -7.40
CA PRO A 122 4.05 4.65 -8.81
C PRO A 122 4.38 3.33 -9.54
N GLY A 123 4.58 2.24 -8.78
CA GLY A 123 4.74 0.88 -9.28
C GLY A 123 3.43 0.11 -9.41
N ASP A 124 2.36 0.56 -8.76
CA ASP A 124 1.04 -0.05 -8.87
C ASP A 124 0.47 0.19 -10.26
N ASN A 125 0.47 -0.88 -11.06
CA ASN A 125 0.09 -0.83 -12.46
C ASN A 125 -1.30 -1.43 -12.72
N ARG A 126 -2.12 -1.63 -11.68
CA ARG A 126 -3.41 -2.33 -11.77
C ARG A 126 -4.40 -1.65 -12.73
N TYR A 127 -4.30 -0.34 -12.90
CA TYR A 127 -5.09 0.39 -13.90
C TYR A 127 -4.60 0.15 -15.33
N GLN A 128 -3.30 0.07 -15.53
CA GLN A 128 -2.66 -0.10 -16.85
C GLN A 128 -2.76 -1.54 -17.34
N THR A 129 -2.75 -2.52 -16.44
CA THR A 129 -2.88 -3.95 -16.76
C THR A 129 -4.33 -4.40 -16.92
N GLY A 130 -5.29 -3.54 -16.61
CA GLY A 130 -6.70 -3.87 -16.70
C GLY A 130 -7.17 -4.83 -15.60
N ALA A 131 -6.57 -4.78 -14.41
CA ALA A 131 -6.95 -5.60 -13.25
C ALA A 131 -8.48 -5.53 -12.96
N PRO A 132 -9.09 -6.54 -12.33
CA PRO A 132 -10.50 -6.50 -11.95
C PRO A 132 -10.87 -5.25 -11.13
N GLU A 133 -12.12 -4.79 -11.24
CA GLU A 133 -12.59 -3.53 -10.61
C GLU A 133 -12.31 -3.45 -9.11
N HIS A 134 -12.51 -4.54 -8.38
CA HIS A 134 -12.28 -4.58 -6.93
C HIS A 134 -10.83 -4.30 -6.55
N GLN A 135 -9.87 -4.54 -7.46
CA GLN A 135 -8.45 -4.25 -7.24
C GLN A 135 -8.07 -2.81 -7.66
N ARG A 136 -8.93 -2.09 -8.38
CA ARG A 136 -8.68 -0.72 -8.87
C ARG A 136 -9.09 0.35 -7.85
N MET A 137 -8.61 0.26 -6.61
CA MET A 137 -9.01 1.17 -5.52
C MET A 137 -8.32 2.55 -5.52
N TYR A 138 -7.51 2.87 -6.53
CA TYR A 138 -6.54 3.98 -6.65
C TYR A 138 -5.49 4.02 -5.53
N ARG A 139 -5.88 3.93 -4.27
CA ARG A 139 -4.95 3.93 -3.15
C ARG A 139 -4.17 2.61 -3.08
N SER A 140 -2.85 2.67 -2.99
CA SER A 140 -1.98 1.49 -2.88
C SER A 140 -1.50 1.24 -1.45
N TYR A 141 -1.61 2.24 -0.58
CA TYR A 141 -1.23 2.15 0.83
C TYR A 141 -2.46 1.99 1.70
N VAL A 142 -2.31 1.32 2.86
CA VAL A 142 -3.38 1.16 3.84
C VAL A 142 -2.85 1.23 5.26
N ILE A 143 -3.71 1.64 6.18
CA ILE A 143 -3.45 1.58 7.61
C ILE A 143 -3.81 0.17 8.10
N PRO A 144 -2.96 -0.52 8.88
CA PRO A 144 -3.30 -1.79 9.52
C PRO A 144 -4.64 -1.73 10.28
N ASP A 145 -5.42 -2.80 10.19
CA ASP A 145 -6.78 -2.85 10.75
C ASP A 145 -6.79 -2.65 12.28
N VAL A 146 -5.74 -3.07 12.98
CA VAL A 146 -5.55 -2.84 14.42
C VAL A 146 -5.51 -1.36 14.79
N LEU A 147 -4.94 -0.52 13.92
CA LEU A 147 -4.90 0.94 14.09
C LEU A 147 -6.20 1.58 13.60
N SER A 148 -6.90 0.92 12.66
CA SER A 148 -8.24 1.30 12.21
C SER A 148 -9.32 1.09 13.27
N ALA A 149 -9.08 0.18 14.22
CA ALA A 149 -9.97 -0.13 15.34
C ALA A 149 -9.92 0.87 16.50
N ALA A 150 -9.21 2.01 16.37
CA ALA A 150 -9.07 3.04 17.41
C ALA A 150 -10.39 3.55 18.04
N ARG A 151 -11.56 3.24 17.44
CA ARG A 151 -12.90 3.42 18.03
C ARG A 151 -13.70 2.11 18.00
N LYS A 152 -14.32 1.78 19.14
CA LYS A 152 -15.28 0.67 19.31
C LYS A 152 -16.45 0.83 18.32
N GLY A 153 -16.92 -0.27 17.74
CA GLY A 153 -17.90 -0.34 16.64
C GLY A 153 -17.30 -0.50 15.23
N PHE A 154 -16.02 -0.89 15.09
CA PHE A 154 -15.34 -1.02 13.78
C PHE A 154 -15.85 -2.24 13.00
N HIS A 155 -15.66 -3.43 13.55
CA HIS A 155 -16.02 -4.71 12.95
C HIS A 155 -15.93 -5.74 14.06
N SER A 156 -17.03 -6.46 14.34
CA SER A 156 -17.10 -7.40 15.48
C SER A 156 -16.00 -8.45 15.44
N TRP A 157 -15.58 -8.86 14.25
CA TRP A 157 -14.50 -9.81 14.03
C TRP A 157 -13.12 -9.24 14.42
N THR A 158 -12.84 -7.96 14.16
CA THR A 158 -11.58 -7.32 14.55
C THR A 158 -11.55 -6.99 16.04
N GLU A 159 -12.68 -6.57 16.63
CA GLU A 159 -12.79 -6.38 18.09
C GLU A 159 -12.69 -7.69 18.87
N ALA A 160 -13.18 -8.80 18.29
CA ALA A 160 -12.96 -10.12 18.85
C ALA A 160 -11.49 -10.57 18.75
N ARG A 161 -10.74 -10.05 17.77
CA ARG A 161 -9.33 -10.41 17.53
C ARG A 161 -8.32 -9.58 18.32
N TYR A 162 -8.54 -8.27 18.41
CA TYR A 162 -7.62 -7.36 19.07
C TYR A 162 -8.17 -6.93 20.41
N LYS A 163 -7.57 -7.48 21.47
CA LYS A 163 -7.96 -7.13 22.83
C LYS A 163 -7.35 -5.80 23.29
N TYR A 164 -6.19 -5.43 22.74
CA TYR A 164 -5.44 -4.24 23.12
C TYR A 164 -4.84 -3.57 21.87
N PHE A 165 -5.40 -2.45 21.45
CA PHE A 165 -4.95 -1.73 20.27
C PHE A 165 -4.69 -0.26 20.60
N PRO A 166 -3.72 0.39 19.93
CA PRO A 166 -3.44 1.80 20.13
C PRO A 166 -4.64 2.67 19.74
N LYS A 167 -4.90 3.71 20.54
CA LYS A 167 -5.85 4.79 20.20
C LYS A 167 -5.16 6.15 20.06
N ARG A 168 -3.96 6.25 20.60
CA ARG A 168 -3.12 7.44 20.57
C ARG A 168 -1.76 7.08 19.98
N LEU A 169 -1.11 8.03 19.32
CA LEU A 169 0.18 7.80 18.67
C LEU A 169 1.24 7.39 19.70
N GLU A 170 1.23 8.03 20.87
CA GLU A 170 2.12 7.75 22.01
C GLU A 170 1.95 6.35 22.63
N GLU A 171 0.84 5.66 22.37
CA GLU A 171 0.65 4.28 22.82
C GLU A 171 1.47 3.29 21.96
N ILE A 172 1.86 3.66 20.73
CA ILE A 172 2.67 2.80 19.86
C ILE A 172 4.12 2.78 20.35
N THR A 173 4.44 1.81 21.20
CA THR A 173 5.82 1.60 21.67
C THR A 173 6.71 1.02 20.57
N HIS A 174 8.03 1.19 20.71
CA HIS A 174 9.01 0.76 19.70
C HIS A 174 8.69 1.33 18.31
N ALA A 175 8.46 2.64 18.22
CA ALA A 175 7.98 3.32 17.02
C ALA A 175 8.78 3.01 15.72
N SER A 176 10.10 2.80 15.84
CA SER A 176 10.98 2.43 14.72
C SER A 176 10.81 0.97 14.25
N MET A 177 10.04 0.16 14.96
CA MET A 177 9.75 -1.23 14.60
C MET A 177 8.30 -1.42 14.19
N LYS A 178 7.40 -0.49 14.51
CA LYS A 178 5.96 -0.66 14.27
C LYS A 178 5.53 0.10 13.02
N TYR A 179 5.08 -0.62 12.00
CA TYR A 179 4.52 0.01 10.81
C TYR A 179 3.12 0.54 11.06
N VAL A 180 2.82 1.71 10.49
CA VAL A 180 1.51 2.38 10.53
C VAL A 180 0.88 2.50 9.15
N PHE A 181 1.69 2.33 8.09
CA PHE A 181 1.22 2.15 6.72
C PHE A 181 1.91 0.95 6.07
N VAL A 182 1.15 0.24 5.26
CA VAL A 182 1.64 -0.87 4.44
C VAL A 182 1.15 -0.71 3.01
N GLU A 183 1.94 -1.15 2.04
CA GLU A 183 1.50 -1.29 0.66
C GLU A 183 0.64 -2.55 0.50
N SER A 184 -0.57 -2.41 -0.04
CA SER A 184 -1.60 -3.46 -0.08
C SER A 184 -1.97 -3.85 -1.51
N GLU A 185 -2.17 -5.15 -1.69
CA GLU A 185 -2.68 -5.76 -2.91
C GLU A 185 -4.09 -6.30 -2.62
N PHE A 186 -5.07 -5.40 -2.50
CA PHE A 186 -6.44 -5.77 -2.11
C PHE A 186 -7.09 -6.75 -3.09
N GLN A 187 -7.57 -7.89 -2.56
CA GLN A 187 -8.07 -9.01 -3.34
C GLN A 187 -9.56 -9.33 -3.13
N ASN A 188 -10.28 -8.64 -2.24
CA ASN A 188 -11.66 -9.01 -1.90
C ASN A 188 -12.66 -8.49 -2.96
N PRO A 189 -13.36 -9.37 -3.71
CA PRO A 189 -14.22 -8.95 -4.81
C PRO A 189 -15.55 -8.33 -4.36
N ASN A 190 -15.90 -8.40 -3.08
CA ASN A 190 -17.17 -7.90 -2.56
C ASN A 190 -17.22 -6.37 -2.45
N PHE A 191 -16.08 -5.69 -2.60
CA PHE A 191 -15.97 -4.24 -2.44
C PHE A 191 -15.22 -3.63 -3.62
N ASN A 192 -15.56 -2.39 -3.96
CA ASN A 192 -14.87 -1.60 -4.97
C ASN A 192 -13.82 -0.65 -4.36
N TYR A 193 -13.55 -0.77 -3.06
CA TYR A 193 -12.54 -0.05 -2.30
C TYR A 193 -12.08 -0.89 -1.09
N ASP A 194 -10.93 -0.56 -0.52
CA ASP A 194 -10.46 -1.19 0.72
C ASP A 194 -11.03 -0.48 1.96
N HIS A 195 -11.88 -1.20 2.68
CA HIS A 195 -12.61 -0.73 3.86
C HIS A 195 -11.87 -0.99 5.18
N GLY A 196 -11.12 -2.09 5.28
CA GLY A 196 -10.58 -2.60 6.54
C GLY A 196 -9.08 -2.38 6.71
N GLY A 197 -8.38 -2.08 5.61
CA GLY A 197 -6.93 -2.04 5.58
C GLY A 197 -6.32 -3.44 5.69
N TRP A 198 -5.10 -3.48 6.21
CA TRP A 198 -4.31 -4.71 6.32
C TRP A 198 -4.62 -5.46 7.63
N SER A 199 -5.21 -6.65 7.54
CA SER A 199 -5.51 -7.52 8.67
C SER A 199 -4.46 -8.60 8.88
N PHE A 200 -3.93 -8.66 10.10
CA PHE A 200 -2.98 -9.69 10.53
C PHE A 200 -3.24 -10.05 12.01
N ALA A 201 -3.78 -11.25 12.27
CA ALA A 201 -4.26 -11.64 13.60
C ALA A 201 -3.56 -12.88 14.17
N PRO A 202 -2.24 -12.81 14.41
CA PRO A 202 -1.43 -13.99 14.70
C PRO A 202 -1.76 -14.59 16.07
N TRP A 203 -2.17 -13.77 17.06
CA TRP A 203 -2.51 -14.25 18.42
C TRP A 203 -3.90 -14.85 18.57
N VAL A 204 -4.73 -14.84 17.53
CA VAL A 204 -6.07 -15.46 17.58
C VAL A 204 -6.12 -16.72 16.75
N ASP A 205 -5.57 -16.70 15.53
CA ASP A 205 -5.64 -17.86 14.64
C ASP A 205 -4.46 -18.03 13.69
N ASN A 206 -3.33 -17.34 13.93
CA ASN A 206 -2.13 -17.39 13.09
C ASN A 206 -2.35 -17.03 11.61
N ARG A 207 -3.52 -16.51 11.23
CA ARG A 207 -3.86 -16.27 9.82
C ARG A 207 -3.28 -14.97 9.29
N TRP A 208 -2.64 -15.10 8.14
CA TRP A 208 -2.38 -14.01 7.20
C TRP A 208 -3.66 -13.83 6.35
N VAL A 209 -4.26 -12.63 6.34
CA VAL A 209 -5.61 -12.42 5.79
C VAL A 209 -5.63 -11.69 4.46
N ASP A 210 -4.90 -10.58 4.34
CA ASP A 210 -4.86 -9.77 3.12
C ASP A 210 -3.53 -9.92 2.38
N ALA A 211 -3.45 -9.57 1.11
CA ALA A 211 -2.18 -9.58 0.38
C ALA A 211 -1.47 -8.23 0.50
N LEU A 212 -0.14 -8.25 0.62
CA LEU A 212 0.69 -7.05 0.61
C LEU A 212 1.31 -6.83 -0.76
N GLY A 213 1.77 -5.61 -1.00
CA GLY A 213 2.30 -5.16 -2.28
C GLY A 213 3.43 -6.05 -2.82
N THR A 214 3.38 -6.27 -4.13
CA THR A 214 4.47 -6.91 -4.88
C THR A 214 5.04 -6.00 -5.97
N PHE A 215 4.61 -4.73 -6.00
CA PHE A 215 4.85 -3.76 -7.07
C PHE A 215 6.33 -3.47 -7.32
N HIS A 216 7.21 -3.70 -6.34
CA HIS A 216 8.62 -3.35 -6.42
C HIS A 216 9.56 -4.54 -6.44
N SER A 217 9.66 -5.27 -7.55
CA SER A 217 10.57 -6.42 -7.66
C SER A 217 10.39 -7.46 -6.54
N LYS A 218 9.12 -7.87 -6.28
CA LYS A 218 8.74 -8.79 -5.20
C LYS A 218 9.04 -8.21 -3.80
N SER A 219 8.72 -6.95 -3.60
CA SER A 219 8.80 -6.29 -2.30
C SER A 219 7.63 -5.36 -2.10
N ALA A 220 7.35 -5.06 -0.83
CA ALA A 220 6.42 -4.04 -0.39
C ALA A 220 7.16 -2.93 0.35
N THR A 221 6.57 -1.73 0.37
CA THR A 221 7.02 -0.64 1.24
C THR A 221 6.15 -0.50 2.48
N PHE A 222 6.76 0.00 3.55
CA PHE A 222 6.17 0.17 4.87
C PHE A 222 6.56 1.55 5.41
N GLY A 223 5.60 2.25 6.01
CA GLY A 223 5.82 3.47 6.79
C GLY A 223 5.73 3.17 8.28
N PHE A 224 6.69 3.63 9.07
CA PHE A 224 6.86 3.32 10.49
C PHE A 224 6.48 4.47 11.41
N ALA A 225 6.07 4.16 12.64
CA ALA A 225 5.50 5.15 13.55
C ALA A 225 6.48 6.26 13.98
N ASP A 226 7.78 6.10 13.77
CA ASP A 226 8.82 7.11 14.05
C ASP A 226 9.08 8.08 12.86
N GLY A 227 8.40 7.91 11.72
CA GLY A 227 8.59 8.75 10.54
C GLY A 227 9.35 8.10 9.39
N HIS A 228 10.08 7.00 9.61
CA HIS A 228 10.86 6.39 8.52
C HIS A 228 10.00 5.48 7.63
N ALA A 229 10.58 5.08 6.50
CA ALA A 229 9.99 4.09 5.61
C ALA A 229 11.06 3.11 5.14
N GLU A 230 10.68 1.83 5.08
CA GLU A 230 11.53 0.71 4.66
C GLU A 230 10.83 -0.09 3.56
N ARG A 231 11.64 -0.77 2.74
CA ARG A 231 11.18 -1.74 1.76
C ARG A 231 11.58 -3.14 2.21
N HIS A 232 10.61 -4.03 2.35
CA HIS A 232 10.85 -5.44 2.68
C HIS A 232 10.73 -6.31 1.43
N LYS A 233 11.82 -6.97 1.06
CA LYS A 233 11.83 -7.93 -0.06
C LYS A 233 11.30 -9.27 0.43
N TRP A 234 10.26 -9.77 -0.21
CA TRP A 234 9.69 -11.08 0.11
C TRP A 234 10.72 -12.17 -0.18
N VAL A 235 11.15 -12.87 0.87
CA VAL A 235 12.23 -13.88 0.78
C VAL A 235 11.69 -15.29 0.62
N HIS A 236 10.50 -15.58 1.13
CA HIS A 236 9.93 -16.91 1.02
C HIS A 236 9.26 -17.07 -0.35
N SER A 237 9.55 -18.19 -1.02
CA SER A 237 9.20 -18.43 -2.42
C SER A 237 7.69 -18.47 -2.68
N GLU A 238 6.91 -18.75 -1.65
CA GLU A 238 5.45 -18.80 -1.68
C GLU A 238 4.80 -17.44 -1.41
N THR A 239 5.41 -16.56 -0.63
CA THR A 239 4.80 -15.28 -0.19
C THR A 239 4.38 -14.40 -1.36
N TRP A 240 5.33 -14.09 -2.26
CA TRP A 240 5.01 -13.21 -3.40
C TRP A 240 4.06 -13.87 -4.41
N LYS A 241 4.12 -15.20 -4.58
CA LYS A 241 3.23 -15.95 -5.46
C LYS A 241 1.78 -15.88 -4.97
N ILE A 242 1.61 -15.97 -3.66
CA ILE A 242 0.31 -15.86 -3.01
C ILE A 242 -0.29 -14.46 -3.21
N PHE A 243 0.51 -13.41 -3.08
CA PHE A 243 0.01 -12.03 -3.26
C PHE A 243 -0.37 -11.70 -4.70
N VAL A 244 0.28 -12.29 -5.69
CA VAL A 244 -0.15 -12.16 -7.09
C VAL A 244 -1.28 -13.11 -7.49
N GLY A 245 -1.79 -13.91 -6.54
CA GLY A 245 -2.96 -14.78 -6.73
C GLY A 245 -2.67 -16.18 -7.29
N ASP A 246 -1.40 -16.60 -7.38
CA ASP A 246 -1.04 -17.95 -7.83
C ASP A 246 -1.44 -19.04 -6.81
N LEU A 247 -1.63 -18.66 -5.55
CA LEU A 247 -1.96 -19.54 -4.43
C LEU A 247 -2.91 -18.82 -3.45
N PRO A 248 -3.83 -19.53 -2.78
CA PRO A 248 -4.76 -18.91 -1.85
C PRO A 248 -4.04 -18.47 -0.57
N ILE A 249 -4.39 -17.29 -0.05
CA ILE A 249 -3.72 -16.70 1.11
C ILE A 249 -3.74 -17.54 2.39
N SER A 250 -4.70 -18.47 2.48
CA SER A 250 -4.77 -19.47 3.54
C SER A 250 -3.55 -20.38 3.61
N THR A 251 -2.71 -20.46 2.58
CA THR A 251 -1.48 -21.28 2.58
C THR A 251 -0.29 -20.60 3.24
N LEU A 252 -0.33 -19.29 3.56
CA LEU A 252 0.71 -18.59 4.33
C LEU A 252 0.72 -18.91 5.82
N GLN A 253 -0.16 -19.82 6.28
CA GLN A 253 -0.30 -20.15 7.69
C GLN A 253 0.89 -21.01 8.16
N PRO A 254 1.45 -20.74 9.35
CA PRO A 254 2.62 -21.46 9.85
C PRO A 254 2.21 -22.88 10.27
N ALA A 255 2.20 -23.83 9.35
CA ALA A 255 1.87 -25.23 9.63
C ALA A 255 3.11 -26.11 9.92
N ALA A 256 4.33 -25.68 9.60
CA ALA A 256 5.53 -26.53 9.77
C ALA A 256 6.87 -25.78 10.01
N GLY A 257 6.82 -24.46 10.25
CA GLY A 257 7.99 -23.59 10.39
C GLY A 257 7.59 -22.17 10.06
N MET A 258 7.95 -21.19 10.90
CA MET A 258 7.54 -19.80 10.69
C MET A 258 8.22 -19.27 9.43
N ASN A 259 7.42 -18.98 8.40
CA ASN A 259 7.82 -18.21 7.23
C ASN A 259 8.49 -16.90 7.71
N GLU A 260 9.67 -16.59 7.20
CA GLU A 260 10.46 -15.42 7.60
C GLU A 260 9.71 -14.11 7.33
N ASP A 261 8.95 -14.03 6.23
CA ASP A 261 8.09 -12.89 5.90
C ASP A 261 6.93 -12.74 6.89
N TRP A 262 6.35 -13.87 7.32
CA TRP A 262 5.31 -13.90 8.36
C TRP A 262 5.86 -13.39 9.68
N ARG A 263 7.04 -13.87 10.08
CA ARG A 263 7.72 -13.43 11.30
C ARG A 263 8.07 -11.95 11.25
N TRP A 264 8.59 -11.47 10.13
CA TRP A 264 8.93 -10.07 9.92
C TRP A 264 7.71 -9.17 10.12
N CYS A 265 6.57 -9.52 9.50
CA CYS A 265 5.32 -8.79 9.64
C CYS A 265 4.78 -8.85 11.06
N TRP A 266 4.91 -10.00 11.74
CA TRP A 266 4.44 -10.21 13.10
C TRP A 266 5.17 -9.38 14.13
N GLU A 267 6.51 -9.43 14.15
CA GLU A 267 7.32 -8.70 15.12
C GLU A 267 7.10 -7.18 15.04
N ARG A 268 6.72 -6.70 13.84
CA ARG A 268 6.52 -5.29 13.51
C ARG A 268 5.06 -4.85 13.49
N PHE A 269 4.11 -5.75 13.74
CA PHE A 269 2.69 -5.39 13.73
C PHE A 269 2.37 -4.46 14.92
N PRO A 270 1.60 -3.37 14.70
CA PRO A 270 1.35 -2.31 15.69
C PRO A 270 0.24 -2.68 16.69
N TYR A 271 0.32 -3.85 17.29
CA TYR A 271 -0.56 -4.31 18.37
C TYR A 271 0.12 -4.14 19.73
N LEU A 272 -0.64 -3.77 20.76
CA LEU A 272 -0.11 -3.59 22.11
C LEU A 272 -0.04 -4.94 22.84
N HIS A 273 1.13 -5.56 22.87
CA HIS A 273 1.33 -6.74 23.70
C HIS A 273 1.15 -6.39 25.19
N LYS A 274 0.84 -7.41 26.01
CA LYS A 274 0.65 -7.24 27.47
C LYS A 274 1.79 -6.47 28.15
N THR A 275 3.00 -6.67 27.65
CA THR A 275 4.26 -6.10 28.15
C THR A 275 4.55 -4.70 27.62
N GLU A 276 3.88 -4.26 26.56
CA GLU A 276 4.12 -2.99 25.85
C GLU A 276 3.16 -1.87 26.29
N ARG A 277 2.40 -2.10 27.37
CA ARG A 277 1.37 -1.16 27.82
C ARG A 277 1.96 0.00 28.61
N PRO A 278 1.46 1.24 28.43
CA PRO A 278 1.64 2.29 29.42
C PRO A 278 1.09 1.82 30.78
N ARG A 279 1.86 2.02 31.85
CA ARG A 279 1.42 1.72 33.22
C ARG A 279 0.43 2.76 33.73
#